data_AF-A0A930UWD6-F1
#
_entry.id   AF-A0A930UWD6-F1
#
_cell.length_a   1.000
_cell.length_b   1.000
_cell.length_c   1.000
_cell.angle_alpha   90.00
_cell.angle_beta   90.00
_cell.angle_gamma   90.00
#
_symmetry.space_group_name_H-M   'P 1'
#
loop_
_entity.id
_entity.type
_entity.pdbx_description
1 polymer ?
#
loop_
_entity_poly.entity_id
_entity_poly.type
_entity_poly.pdbx_seq_one_letter_code
_entity_poly.pdbx_strand_id
1 'polypeptide(L)'
;MEASEAHWKEVITKFWGYITLIDDAIGELFKFLKEKGLYEESFIVITADHGDAMGHHRMIEKGEFMFDSTYNIPLIIKDPLSGSN
;
A
#
# COMPACT_ATOMS: atom_id res chain seq x y z
N MET A 1 -17.37 -23.05 -11.31
CA MET A 1 -18.22 -22.88 -10.11
C MET A 1 -17.87 -21.52 -9.53
N GLU A 2 -18.85 -20.66 -9.27
CA GLU A 2 -18.56 -19.34 -8.69
C GLU A 2 -18.04 -19.51 -7.26
N ALA A 3 -17.04 -18.72 -6.87
CA ALA A 3 -16.54 -18.72 -5.50
C ALA A 3 -17.62 -18.20 -4.53
N SER A 4 -17.66 -18.79 -3.33
CA SER A 4 -18.60 -18.38 -2.29
C SER A 4 -18.25 -16.99 -1.73
N GLU A 5 -19.23 -16.31 -1.14
CA GLU A 5 -18.99 -15.04 -0.42
C GLU A 5 -17.92 -15.19 0.67
N ALA A 6 -17.91 -16.33 1.37
CA ALA A 6 -16.92 -16.62 2.41
C ALA A 6 -15.48 -16.66 1.84
N HIS A 7 -15.30 -17.20 0.64
CA HIS A 7 -14.01 -17.19 -0.03
C HIS A 7 -13.53 -15.77 -0.35
N TRP A 8 -14.42 -14.92 -0.87
CA TRP A 8 -14.08 -13.52 -1.15
C TRP A 8 -13.72 -12.74 0.12
N LYS A 9 -14.43 -12.97 1.23
CA LYS A 9 -14.09 -12.39 2.53
C LYS A 9 -12.71 -12.84 3.00
N GLU A 10 -12.34 -14.10 2.78
CA GLU A 10 -11.01 -14.61 3.12
C GLU A 10 -9.91 -13.91 2.30
N VAL A 11 -10.09 -13.75 0.99
CA VAL A 11 -9.15 -13.05 0.11
C VAL A 11 -8.94 -11.60 0.57
N ILE A 12 -10.04 -10.88 0.81
CA ILE A 12 -10.00 -9.50 1.31
C ILE A 12 -9.27 -9.44 2.66
N THR A 13 -9.59 -10.33 3.59
CA THR A 13 -8.96 -10.38 4.92
C THR A 13 -7.44 -10.58 4.82
N LYS A 14 -6.98 -11.45 3.92
CA LYS A 14 -5.54 -11.66 3.69
C LYS A 14 -4.88 -10.42 3.12
N PHE A 15 -5.51 -9.75 2.15
CA PHE A 15 -5.01 -8.51 1.60
C PHE A 15 -4.81 -7.45 2.70
N TRP A 16 -5.83 -7.22 3.54
CA TRP A 16 -5.71 -6.29 4.67
C TRP A 16 -4.62 -6.71 5.66
N GLY A 17 -4.44 -8.00 5.90
CA GLY A 17 -3.34 -8.51 6.73
C GLY A 17 -1.95 -8.17 6.16
N TYR A 18 -1.77 -8.24 4.83
CA TYR A 18 -0.53 -7.79 4.19
C TYR A 18 -0.33 -6.28 4.28
N ILE A 19 -1.40 -5.49 4.13
CA ILE A 19 -1.32 -4.03 4.33
C ILE A 19 -0.88 -3.70 5.77
N THR A 20 -1.45 -4.35 6.78
CA THR A 20 -1.02 -4.17 8.18
C THR A 20 0.45 -4.54 8.37
N LEU A 21 0.92 -5.64 7.80
CA LEU A 21 2.33 -6.03 7.89
C LEU A 21 3.26 -4.97 7.28
N ILE A 22 2.89 -4.41 6.13
CA ILE A 22 3.66 -3.36 5.45
C ILE A 22 3.66 -2.07 6.28
N ASP A 23 2.52 -1.69 6.86
CA ASP A 23 2.38 -0.52 7.73
C ASP A 23 3.29 -0.63 8.96
N ASP A 24 3.31 -1.79 9.62
CA ASP A 24 4.21 -2.07 10.75
C ASP A 24 5.68 -1.90 10.35
N ALA A 25 6.09 -2.46 9.20
CA ALA A 25 7.47 -2.36 8.70
C ALA A 25 7.87 -0.91 8.34
N ILE A 26 6.96 -0.13 7.76
CA ILE A 26 7.16 1.31 7.51
C ILE A 26 7.30 2.05 8.85
N GLY A 27 6.48 1.70 9.85
CA GLY A 27 6.57 2.24 11.20
C GLY A 27 7.93 2.00 11.84
N GLU A 28 8.48 0.79 11.71
CA GLU A 28 9.83 0.46 12.19
C GLU A 28 10.92 1.28 11.49
N LEU A 29 10.85 1.42 10.16
CA LEU A 29 11.78 2.26 9.40
C LEU A 29 11.72 3.72 9.85
N PHE A 30 10.52 4.27 10.02
CA PHE A 30 10.34 5.65 10.45
C PHE A 30 10.82 5.87 11.88
N LYS A 31 10.60 4.91 12.78
CA LYS A 31 11.16 4.93 14.12
C LYS A 31 12.69 4.99 14.07
N PHE A 32 13.32 4.11 13.29
CA PHE A 32 14.77 4.12 13.10
C PHE A 32 15.28 5.47 12.57
N LEU A 33 14.65 6.01 11.53
CA LEU A 33 15.04 7.31 10.96
C LEU A 33 14.92 8.44 11.99
N LYS A 34 13.87 8.44 12.81
CA LYS A 34 13.68 9.44 13.88
C LYS A 34 14.72 9.31 14.98
N GLU A 35 15.02 8.08 15.42
CA GLU A 35 16.07 7.81 16.42
C GLU A 35 17.46 8.24 15.96
N LYS A 36 17.72 8.23 14.65
CA LYS A 36 18.95 8.71 14.04
C LYS A 36 18.94 10.19 13.66
N GLY A 37 17.84 10.90 13.89
CA GLY A 37 17.68 12.31 13.47
C GLY A 37 17.61 12.51 11.96
N LEU A 38 17.42 11.43 11.17
CA LEU A 38 17.43 11.47 9.70
C LEU A 38 16.04 11.74 9.12
N TYR A 39 14.97 11.51 9.87
CA TYR A 39 13.60 11.59 9.35
C TYR A 39 13.25 12.98 8.79
N GLU A 40 13.64 14.06 9.49
CA GLU A 40 13.33 15.43 9.10
C GLU A 40 14.07 15.87 7.83
N GLU A 41 15.30 15.40 7.61
CA GLU A 41 16.11 15.73 6.43
C GLU A 41 15.88 14.79 5.23
N SER A 42 15.22 13.65 5.44
CA SER A 42 14.99 12.67 4.38
C SER A 42 13.87 13.09 3.43
N PHE A 43 14.12 12.95 2.12
CA PHE A 43 13.07 12.95 1.10
C PHE A 43 12.48 11.55 1.01
N ILE A 44 11.19 11.41 1.30
CA ILE A 44 10.52 10.10 1.39
C ILE A 44 9.41 10.03 0.35
N VAL A 45 9.41 8.97 -0.45
CA VAL A 45 8.34 8.65 -1.40
C VAL A 45 7.81 7.27 -1.03
N ILE A 46 6.50 7.17 -0.82
CA ILE A 46 5.79 5.90 -0.65
C ILE A 46 4.86 5.76 -1.85
N THR A 47 5.00 4.64 -2.56
CA THR A 47 4.15 4.32 -3.71
C THR A 47 4.08 2.80 -3.91
N ALA A 48 3.30 2.36 -4.89
CA ALA A 48 3.21 0.97 -5.33
C ALA A 48 3.49 0.90 -6.83
N ASP A 49 4.00 -0.22 -7.32
CA ASP A 49 4.17 -0.46 -8.75
C ASP A 49 2.83 -0.74 -9.44
N HIS A 50 1.89 -1.37 -8.72
CA HIS A 50 0.50 -1.59 -9.10
C HIS A 50 -0.37 -1.83 -7.84
N GLY A 51 -1.69 -1.78 -8.01
CA GLY A 51 -2.68 -2.18 -7.01
C GLY A 51 -3.08 -3.66 -7.12
N ASP A 52 -4.20 -4.05 -6.54
CA ASP A 52 -4.71 -5.43 -6.57
C ASP A 52 -6.22 -5.41 -6.81
N ALA A 53 -6.74 -6.39 -7.54
CA ALA A 53 -8.19 -6.50 -7.75
C ALA A 53 -8.95 -6.73 -6.43
N MET A 54 -8.37 -7.40 -5.44
CA MET A 54 -8.92 -7.58 -4.09
C MET A 54 -10.37 -8.11 -4.04
N GLY A 55 -10.78 -8.93 -5.01
CA GLY A 55 -12.16 -9.39 -5.15
C GLY A 55 -13.11 -8.40 -5.85
N HIS A 56 -12.64 -7.21 -6.21
CA HIS A 56 -13.36 -6.28 -7.07
C HIS A 56 -13.62 -6.94 -8.43
N HIS A 57 -14.84 -6.75 -8.95
CA HIS A 57 -15.32 -7.44 -10.15
C HIS A 57 -15.15 -8.98 -10.13
N ARG A 58 -15.07 -9.59 -8.94
CA ARG A 58 -14.78 -11.03 -8.75
C ARG A 58 -13.43 -11.46 -9.35
N MET A 59 -12.45 -10.57 -9.32
CA MET A 59 -11.07 -10.81 -9.77
C MET A 59 -10.10 -10.74 -8.58
N ILE A 60 -8.95 -11.37 -8.72
CA ILE A 60 -7.85 -11.35 -7.75
C ILE A 60 -6.57 -10.93 -8.45
N GLU A 61 -5.61 -10.42 -7.68
CA GLU A 61 -4.29 -10.03 -8.18
C GLU A 61 -4.38 -8.96 -9.29
N LYS A 62 -3.53 -9.10 -10.30
CA LYS A 62 -3.43 -8.26 -11.48
C LYS A 62 -3.59 -9.13 -12.72
N GLY A 63 -4.12 -8.55 -13.79
CA GLY A 63 -4.31 -9.25 -15.06
C GLY A 63 -4.49 -8.27 -16.21
N GLU A 64 -5.08 -8.74 -17.30
CA GLU A 64 -5.34 -7.99 -18.53
C GLU A 64 -6.47 -6.96 -18.42
N PHE A 65 -7.04 -6.78 -17.23
CA PHE A 65 -8.14 -5.87 -16.93
C PHE A 65 -7.63 -4.51 -16.46
N MET A 66 -8.32 -3.41 -16.82
CA MET A 66 -7.89 -2.03 -16.54
C MET A 66 -8.83 -1.32 -15.56
N PHE A 67 -8.91 -1.82 -14.33
CA PHE A 67 -9.72 -1.23 -13.26
C PHE A 67 -8.87 -0.40 -12.30
N ASP A 68 -9.47 0.65 -11.72
CA ASP A 68 -8.79 1.55 -10.79
C ASP A 68 -8.15 0.83 -9.59
N SER A 69 -8.74 -0.28 -9.14
CA SER A 69 -8.18 -1.10 -8.05
C SER A 69 -6.75 -1.57 -8.33
N THR A 70 -6.35 -1.71 -9.60
CA THR A 70 -5.01 -2.15 -10.01
C THR A 70 -4.13 -0.99 -10.51
N TYR A 71 -4.70 0.10 -11.02
CA TYR A 71 -3.92 1.17 -11.67
C TYR A 71 -3.89 2.50 -10.92
N ASN A 72 -4.87 2.77 -10.05
CA ASN A 72 -4.89 3.99 -9.24
C ASN A 72 -4.12 3.75 -7.92
N ILE A 73 -2.80 3.84 -8.01
CA ILE A 73 -1.85 3.54 -6.93
C ILE A 73 -1.67 4.71 -5.95
N PRO A 74 -1.27 4.45 -4.69
CA PRO A 74 -0.89 5.51 -3.76
C PRO A 74 0.40 6.21 -4.21
N LEU A 75 0.47 7.52 -4.00
CA LEU A 75 1.69 8.31 -4.08
C LEU A 75 1.69 9.32 -2.95
N ILE A 76 2.55 9.07 -1.95
CA ILE A 76 2.76 9.97 -0.80
C ILE A 76 4.18 10.46 -0.87
N ILE A 77 4.36 11.78 -0.85
CA ILE A 77 5.66 12.43 -0.92
C ILE A 77 5.82 13.31 0.32
N LYS A 78 6.90 13.08 1.07
CA LYS A 78 7.40 13.98 2.09
C LYS A 78 8.69 14.60 1.57
N ASP A 79 8.60 15.88 1.24
CA ASP A 79 9.74 16.71 0.89
C ASP A 79 10.24 17.43 2.15
N PRO A 80 11.51 17.25 2.58
CA PRO A 80 12.06 17.95 3.73
C PRO A 80 12.08 19.48 3.58
N LEU A 81 11.97 20.00 2.35
CA LEU A 81 12.06 21.43 2.05
C LEU A 81 10.71 22.10 1.76
N SER A 82 9.60 21.36 1.77
CA SER A 82 8.30 21.91 1.38
C SER A 82 7.77 23.01 2.32
N GLY A 83 8.31 23.13 3.54
CA GLY A 83 7.94 24.15 4.52
C GLY A 83 8.93 25.32 4.65
N SER A 84 10.07 25.26 3.97
CA SER A 84 11.10 26.31 3.98
C SER A 84 10.85 27.29 2.82
N ASN A 85 10.28 28.45 3.13
CA ASN A 85 10.26 29.64 2.26
C ASN A 85 11.48 30.53 2.54
#